data_AF-A0A433DYY6-F1
#
_entry.id   AF-A0A433DYY6-F1
#
_cell.length_a   1.000
_cell.length_b   1.000
_cell.length_c   1.000
_cell.angle_alpha   90.00
_cell.angle_beta   90.00
_cell.angle_gamma   90.00
#
_symmetry.space_group_name_H-M   'P 1'
#
loop_
_entity.id
_entity.type
_entity.pdbx_description
1 polymer ?
#
loop_
_entity_poly.entity_id
_entity_poly.type
_entity_poly.pdbx_seq_one_letter_code
_entity_poly.pdbx_strand_id
1 'polypeptide(L)'
;MGAWPVRWAGAATAAYGVGILVRPALMARPCGLDDEDGSVPAATALLIRAVGARDLASGLAMLAAKEGSALRAATVCRVASDLGDAVLFGTQLPDPAARRKAAAVAGGWGALCAVAGLVSRSVRK
;
A
#
# COMPACT_ATOMS: atom_id res chain seq x y z
N MET A 1 13.52 -18.95 11.90
CA MET A 1 13.53 -18.25 10.60
C MET A 1 12.91 -16.87 10.81
N GLY A 2 13.63 -15.79 10.47
CA GLY A 2 13.32 -14.41 10.88
C GLY A 2 12.07 -13.81 10.23
N ALA A 3 11.76 -12.56 10.56
CA ALA A 3 10.59 -11.83 10.04
C ALA A 3 10.65 -11.50 8.52
N TRP A 4 11.36 -12.29 7.71
CA TRP A 4 11.60 -12.09 6.29
C TRP A 4 10.35 -11.85 5.45
N PRO A 5 9.21 -12.54 5.68
CA PRO A 5 7.98 -12.24 4.94
C PRO A 5 7.52 -10.78 5.12
N VAL A 6 7.57 -10.28 6.35
CA VAL A 6 7.21 -8.88 6.66
C VAL A 6 8.25 -7.92 6.07
N ARG A 7 9.53 -8.29 6.09
CA ARG A 7 10.59 -7.46 5.48
C ARG A 7 10.41 -7.34 3.97
N TRP A 8 10.14 -8.45 3.27
CA TRP A 8 9.87 -8.43 1.83
C TRP A 8 8.61 -7.65 1.49
N ALA A 9 7.52 -7.83 2.25
CA ALA A 9 6.31 -7.02 2.10
C ALA A 9 6.60 -5.53 2.32
N GLY A 10 7.41 -5.19 3.33
CA GLY A 10 7.83 -3.82 3.62
C GLY A 10 8.68 -3.22 2.50
N ALA A 11 9.65 -3.97 1.97
CA ALA A 11 10.47 -3.55 0.84
C ALA A 11 9.63 -3.31 -0.43
N ALA A 12 8.71 -4.23 -0.73
CA ALA A 12 7.81 -4.09 -1.88
C ALA A 12 6.87 -2.88 -1.74
N THR A 13 6.33 -2.66 -0.53
CA THR A 13 5.52 -1.48 -0.22
C THR A 13 6.34 -0.20 -0.40
N ALA A 14 7.57 -0.16 0.12
CA ALA A 14 8.43 1.01 0.00
C ALA A 14 8.79 1.31 -1.46
N ALA A 15 9.11 0.27 -2.24
CA ALA A 15 9.41 0.41 -3.66
C ALA A 15 8.20 0.94 -4.44
N TYR A 16 7.00 0.43 -4.19
CA TYR A 16 5.78 0.94 -4.80
C TYR A 16 5.50 2.40 -4.38
N GLY A 17 5.66 2.71 -3.09
CA GLY A 17 5.54 4.05 -2.54
C GLY A 17 6.46 5.05 -3.25
N VAL A 18 7.73 4.71 -3.46
CA VAL A 18 8.67 5.52 -4.27
C VAL A 18 8.17 5.66 -5.70
N GLY A 19 7.71 4.57 -6.32
CA GLY A 19 7.19 4.57 -7.68
C GLY A 19 6.08 5.59 -7.88
N ILE A 20 5.04 5.56 -7.04
CA ILE A 20 3.91 6.49 -7.14
C ILE A 20 4.26 7.90 -6.63
N LEU A 21 5.23 8.01 -5.70
CA LEU A 21 5.77 9.28 -5.25
C LEU A 21 6.53 10.00 -6.35
N VAL A 22 7.27 9.30 -7.22
CA VAL A 22 8.01 9.89 -8.34
C VAL A 22 7.10 10.06 -9.56
N ARG A 23 6.31 9.03 -9.87
CA ARG A 23 5.45 8.94 -11.06
C ARG A 23 4.00 8.62 -10.67
N PRO A 24 3.18 9.63 -10.31
CA PRO A 24 1.79 9.44 -9.88
C PRO A 24 0.90 8.69 -10.87
N ALA A 25 1.21 8.76 -12.17
CA ALA A 25 0.49 8.04 -13.22
C ALA A 25 0.47 6.52 -13.04
N LEU A 26 1.42 5.94 -12.28
CA LEU A 26 1.42 4.50 -11.98
C LEU A 26 0.20 4.06 -11.14
N MET A 27 -0.40 4.99 -10.38
CA MET A 27 -1.61 4.75 -9.61
C MET A 27 -2.84 5.42 -10.23
N ALA A 28 -2.68 6.64 -10.76
CA ALA A 28 -3.81 7.39 -11.31
C ALA A 28 -4.51 6.64 -12.45
N ARG A 29 -3.75 6.12 -13.43
CA ARG A 29 -4.32 5.47 -14.62
C ARG A 29 -5.10 4.19 -14.31
N PRO A 30 -4.57 3.24 -13.50
CA PRO A 30 -5.37 2.09 -13.09
C PRO A 30 -6.64 2.43 -12.30
N CYS A 31 -6.67 3.63 -11.67
CA CYS A 31 -7.81 4.12 -10.91
C CYS A 31 -8.76 5.00 -11.74
N GLY A 32 -8.47 5.27 -13.02
CA GLY A 32 -9.25 6.19 -13.85
C GLY A 32 -9.26 7.62 -13.31
N LEU A 33 -8.12 8.08 -12.78
CA LEU A 33 -7.92 9.42 -12.22
C LEU A 33 -7.05 10.32 -13.10
N ASP A 34 -6.76 9.88 -14.32
CA ASP A 34 -6.19 10.68 -15.40
C ASP A 34 -7.28 11.35 -16.23
N ASP A 35 -6.92 12.47 -16.86
CA ASP A 35 -7.78 13.18 -17.81
C ASP A 35 -7.81 12.46 -19.17
N GLU A 36 -8.69 12.88 -20.08
CA GLU A 36 -8.84 12.27 -21.41
C GLU A 36 -7.55 12.30 -22.25
N ASP A 37 -6.68 13.29 -22.02
CA ASP A 37 -5.36 13.42 -22.65
C ASP A 37 -4.29 12.52 -22.00
N GLY A 38 -4.67 11.75 -20.97
CA GLY A 38 -3.81 10.85 -20.21
C GLY A 38 -2.87 11.55 -19.22
N SER A 39 -3.08 12.85 -18.99
CA SER A 39 -2.38 13.63 -17.96
C SER A 39 -2.99 13.37 -16.57
N VAL A 40 -2.22 13.62 -15.51
CA VAL A 40 -2.71 13.46 -14.13
C VAL A 40 -2.92 14.85 -13.54
N PRO A 41 -4.16 15.21 -13.13
CA PRO A 41 -4.43 16.50 -12.51
C PRO A 41 -3.51 16.78 -11.33
N ALA A 42 -3.07 18.03 -11.16
CA ALA A 42 -2.08 18.39 -10.14
C ALA A 42 -2.53 18.04 -8.71
N ALA A 43 -3.81 18.23 -8.39
CA ALA A 43 -4.38 17.87 -7.09
C ALA A 43 -4.37 16.34 -6.87
N THR A 44 -4.75 15.56 -7.88
CA THR A 44 -4.65 14.09 -7.86
C THR A 44 -3.21 13.64 -7.67
N ALA A 45 -2.27 14.21 -8.43
CA ALA A 45 -0.86 13.91 -8.31
C ALA A 45 -0.32 14.22 -6.91
N LEU A 46 -0.72 15.34 -6.30
CA LEU A 46 -0.35 15.70 -4.93
C LEU A 46 -0.81 14.64 -3.92
N LEU A 47 -2.07 14.21 -3.99
CA LEU A 47 -2.61 13.21 -3.07
C LEU A 47 -1.97 11.83 -3.29
N ILE A 48 -1.73 11.42 -4.54
CA ILE A 48 -1.00 10.18 -4.84
C ILE A 48 0.43 10.23 -4.30
N ARG A 49 1.11 11.38 -4.38
CA ARG A 49 2.43 11.56 -3.77
C ARG A 49 2.37 11.44 -2.25
N ALA A 50 1.32 11.97 -1.61
CA ALA A 50 1.13 11.80 -0.17
C ALA A 50 0.91 10.32 0.21
N VAL A 51 0.13 9.58 -0.59
CA VAL A 51 -0.01 8.11 -0.45
C VAL A 51 1.34 7.42 -0.64
N GLY A 52 2.12 7.82 -1.65
CA GLY A 52 3.46 7.30 -1.90
C GLY A 52 4.43 7.53 -0.74
N ALA A 53 4.41 8.71 -0.14
CA ALA A 53 5.22 9.04 1.04
C ALA A 53 4.81 8.19 2.26
N ARG A 54 3.50 7.98 2.48
CA ARG A 54 2.96 7.09 3.53
C ARG A 54 3.41 5.65 3.31
N ASP A 55 3.32 5.16 2.08
CA ASP A 55 3.67 3.79 1.71
C ASP A 55 5.19 3.57 1.85
N LEU A 56 6.00 4.55 1.44
CA LEU A 56 7.44 4.56 1.69
C LEU A 56 7.76 4.49 3.18
N ALA A 57 7.19 5.38 3.99
CA ALA A 57 7.44 5.43 5.43
C ALA A 57 7.02 4.14 6.15
N SER A 58 5.81 3.64 5.87
CA SER A 58 5.29 2.41 6.47
C SER A 58 6.07 1.16 6.01
N GLY A 59 6.45 1.09 4.74
CA GLY A 59 7.28 0.02 4.19
C GLY A 59 8.69 0.00 4.81
N LEU A 60 9.34 1.16 4.96
CA LEU A 60 10.62 1.27 5.65
C LEU A 60 10.52 0.89 7.13
N ALA A 61 9.44 1.28 7.82
CA ALA A 61 9.19 0.85 9.19
C ALA A 61 9.07 -0.68 9.28
N MET A 62 8.33 -1.33 8.37
CA MET A 62 8.25 -2.79 8.28
C MET A 62 9.61 -3.43 7.94
N LEU A 63 10.44 -2.77 7.13
CA LEU A 63 11.75 -3.28 6.74
C LEU A 63 12.80 -3.15 7.85
N ALA A 64 12.77 -2.09 8.66
CA ALA A 64 13.83 -1.75 9.61
C ALA A 64 13.47 -1.96 11.10
N ALA A 65 12.18 -1.95 11.48
CA ALA A 65 11.79 -2.00 12.89
C ALA A 65 12.29 -3.26 13.59
N LYS A 66 12.67 -3.15 14.87
CA LYS A 66 13.03 -4.31 15.67
C LYS A 66 11.86 -5.30 15.75
N GLU A 67 12.21 -6.57 15.67
CA GLU A 67 11.29 -7.68 15.85
C GLU A 67 10.57 -7.60 17.21
N GLY A 68 9.24 -7.76 17.23
CA GLY A 68 8.42 -7.59 18.44
C GLY A 68 7.24 -6.64 18.24
N SER A 69 6.96 -5.80 19.24
CA SER A 69 5.84 -4.84 19.23
C SER A 69 5.96 -3.77 18.15
N ALA A 70 7.17 -3.25 17.91
CA ALA A 70 7.42 -2.22 16.89
C ALA A 70 7.11 -2.72 15.47
N LEU A 71 7.69 -3.87 15.09
CA LEU A 71 7.39 -4.48 13.79
C LEU A 71 5.90 -4.83 13.65
N ARG A 72 5.27 -5.32 14.73
CA ARG A 72 3.84 -5.62 14.76
C ARG A 72 2.98 -4.39 14.51
N ALA A 73 3.28 -3.28 15.19
CA ALA A 73 2.56 -2.02 15.01
C ALA A 73 2.70 -1.51 13.58
N ALA A 74 3.92 -1.53 13.02
CA ALA A 74 4.15 -1.15 11.63
C ALA A 74 3.33 -2.01 10.65
N THR A 75 3.30 -3.33 10.83
CA THR A 75 2.48 -4.23 10.00
C THR A 75 0.98 -3.96 10.15
N VAL A 76 0.48 -3.73 11.37
CA VAL A 76 -0.96 -3.44 11.60
C VAL A 76 -1.35 -2.12 10.95
N CYS A 77 -0.54 -1.06 11.10
CA CYS A 77 -0.79 0.22 10.44
C CYS A 77 -0.81 0.07 8.92
N ARG A 78 0.06 -0.78 8.36
CA ARG A 78 0.06 -1.05 6.92
C ARG A 78 -1.22 -1.74 6.47
N VAL A 79 -1.60 -2.84 7.14
CA VAL A 79 -2.84 -3.57 6.84
C VAL A 79 -4.06 -2.63 6.95
N ALA A 80 -4.12 -1.79 7.99
CA ALA A 80 -5.19 -0.82 8.14
C ALA A 80 -5.22 0.21 7.00
N SER A 81 -4.05 0.66 6.53
CA SER A 81 -3.94 1.56 5.38
C SER A 81 -4.45 0.92 4.09
N ASP A 82 -4.05 -0.33 3.82
CA ASP A 82 -4.48 -1.10 2.65
C ASP A 82 -6.00 -1.34 2.65
N LEU A 83 -6.58 -1.66 3.81
CA LEU A 83 -8.03 -1.82 3.95
C LEU A 83 -8.77 -0.48 3.76
N GLY A 84 -8.22 0.61 4.30
CA GLY A 84 -8.74 1.96 4.08
C GLY A 84 -8.76 2.33 2.60
N ASP A 85 -7.67 2.08 1.89
CA ASP A 85 -7.56 2.31 0.45
C ASP A 85 -8.55 1.42 -0.32
N ALA A 86 -8.70 0.15 0.08
CA ALA A 86 -9.66 -0.76 -0.55
C ALA A 86 -11.10 -0.26 -0.43
N VAL A 87 -11.49 0.26 0.74
CA VAL A 87 -12.83 0.82 0.97
C VAL A 87 -13.01 2.14 0.24
N LEU A 88 -12.06 3.07 0.36
CA LEU A 88 -12.16 4.39 -0.25
C LEU A 88 -12.15 4.29 -1.77
N PHE A 89 -11.17 3.60 -2.37
CA PHE A 89 -11.13 3.45 -3.82
C PHE A 89 -12.21 2.52 -4.34
N GLY A 90 -12.60 1.50 -3.58
CA GLY A 90 -13.69 0.59 -3.92
C GLY A 90 -15.08 1.24 -3.95
N THR A 91 -15.24 2.40 -3.31
CA THR A 91 -16.55 3.08 -3.22
C THR A 91 -16.57 4.46 -3.88
N GLN A 92 -15.44 5.17 -3.92
CA GLN A 92 -15.40 6.59 -4.30
C GLN A 92 -14.79 6.87 -5.68
N LEU A 93 -14.10 5.91 -6.32
CA LEU A 93 -13.55 6.15 -7.66
C LEU A 93 -14.67 6.45 -8.69
N PRO A 94 -14.42 7.26 -9.73
CA PRO A 94 -15.47 7.61 -10.70
C PRO A 94 -15.93 6.40 -11.51
N ASP A 95 -15.01 5.54 -11.96
CA ASP A 95 -15.31 4.36 -12.76
C ASP A 95 -15.61 3.11 -11.90
N PRO A 96 -16.79 2.45 -12.04
CA PRO A 96 -17.11 1.21 -11.34
C PRO A 96 -16.17 0.04 -11.62
N ALA A 97 -15.55 -0.04 -12.80
CA ALA A 97 -14.57 -1.09 -13.08
C ALA A 97 -13.26 -0.84 -12.30
N ALA A 98 -12.77 0.41 -12.31
CA ALA A 98 -11.65 0.85 -11.49
C ALA A 98 -11.88 0.63 -9.99
N ARG A 99 -13.10 0.88 -9.47
CA ARG A 99 -13.47 0.58 -8.06
C ARG A 99 -13.15 -0.86 -7.68
N ARG A 100 -13.69 -1.82 -8.44
CA ARG A 100 -13.50 -3.27 -8.17
C ARG A 100 -12.04 -3.66 -8.25
N LYS A 101 -11.33 -3.15 -9.26
CA LYS A 101 -9.90 -3.43 -9.45
C LYS A 101 -9.06 -2.86 -8.30
N ALA A 102 -9.29 -1.60 -7.94
CA ALA A 102 -8.57 -0.94 -6.85
C ALA A 102 -8.85 -1.62 -5.50
N ALA A 103 -10.11 -1.96 -5.21
CA ALA A 103 -10.48 -2.70 -4.00
C ALA A 103 -9.80 -4.07 -3.94
N ALA A 104 -9.77 -4.81 -5.04
CA ALA A 104 -9.13 -6.12 -5.10
C ALA A 104 -7.61 -6.03 -4.90
N VAL A 105 -6.95 -5.05 -5.54
CA VAL A 105 -5.51 -4.84 -5.39
C VAL A 105 -5.15 -4.40 -3.97
N ALA A 106 -5.80 -3.36 -3.45
CA ALA A 106 -5.54 -2.86 -2.11
C ALA A 106 -5.88 -3.91 -1.03
N GLY A 107 -7.03 -4.58 -1.15
CA GLY A 107 -7.39 -5.69 -0.27
C GLY A 107 -6.40 -6.87 -0.35
N GLY A 108 -5.88 -7.16 -1.54
CA GLY A 108 -4.83 -8.15 -1.75
C GLY A 108 -3.53 -7.80 -1.02
N TRP A 109 -3.09 -6.54 -1.07
CA TRP A 109 -1.95 -6.05 -0.30
C TRP A 109 -2.19 -6.16 1.21
N GLY A 110 -3.37 -5.74 1.69
CA GLY A 110 -3.73 -5.85 3.10
C GLY A 110 -3.72 -7.29 3.60
N ALA A 111 -4.30 -8.21 2.82
CA ALA A 111 -4.28 -9.64 3.12
C ALA A 111 -2.85 -10.21 3.12
N LEU A 112 -2.04 -9.86 2.13
CA LEU A 112 -0.64 -10.28 2.04
C LEU A 112 0.16 -9.82 3.26
N CYS A 113 0.05 -8.55 3.65
CA CYS A 113 0.73 -8.00 4.82
C CYS A 113 0.24 -8.64 6.13
N ALA A 114 -1.07 -8.92 6.25
CA ALA A 114 -1.63 -9.61 7.40
C ALA A 114 -1.08 -11.05 7.52
N VAL A 115 -1.08 -11.81 6.42
CA VAL A 115 -0.53 -13.17 6.37
C VAL A 115 0.96 -13.17 6.69
N ALA A 116 1.74 -12.26 6.09
CA ALA A 116 3.17 -12.12 6.40
C ALA A 116 3.41 -11.87 7.90
N GLY A 117 2.58 -11.02 8.52
CA GLY A 117 2.59 -10.74 9.96
C GLY A 117 2.23 -11.96 10.81
N LEU A 118 1.25 -12.76 10.41
CA LEU A 118 0.83 -13.99 11.10
C LEU A 118 1.91 -15.08 11.00
N VAL A 119 2.47 -15.31 9.81
CA VAL A 119 3.55 -16.27 9.58
C VAL A 119 4.79 -15.90 10.40
N SER A 120 5.12 -14.61 10.49
CA SER A 120 6.26 -14.14 11.31
C SER A 120 6.03 -14.23 12.82
N ARG A 121 4.80 -14.53 13.27
CA ARG A 121 4.46 -14.82 14.68
C ARG A 121 4.45 -16.31 14.97
N SER A 122 3.89 -17.14 14.08
CA SER A 122 3.76 -18.59 14.29
C SER A 122 5.12 -19.29 14.40
N VAL A 123 6.14 -18.77 13.71
CA VAL A 123 7.52 -19.28 13.74
C VAL A 123 8.29 -18.87 15.01
N ARG A 124 7.72 -17.98 15.83
CA ARG A 124 8.36 -17.44 17.04
C ARG A 124 7.80 -18.01 18.35
N LYS A 125 6.71 -18.76 18.26
CA LYS A 125 6.26 -19.65 19.35
C LYS A 125 7.07 -20.93 19.28
#